data_AF-A0A1V5AKJ2-F1
#
_entry.id   AF-A0A1V5AKJ2-F1
#
_cell.length_a   1.000
_cell.length_b   1.000
_cell.length_c   1.000
_cell.angle_alpha   90.00
_cell.angle_beta   90.00
_cell.angle_gamma   90.00
#
_symmetry.space_group_name_H-M   'P 1'
#
loop_
_entity.id
_entity.type
_entity.pdbx_description
1 polymer ?
#
loop_
_entity_poly.entity_id
_entity_poly.type
_entity_poly.pdbx_seq_one_letter_code
_entity_poly.pdbx_strand_id
1 'polypeptide(L)'
;MKAFLSLALLFVSTTVCTASLSQFAGDWTNVDTNTGGITSLNIGISGSSASVHAWGKCHPTDCDWGTVSAYAFGPDVSSDPTSQAQALMAVFDAGFSETALFIKPQGDQLSVQSYTRFKDNSGRTNYASSYVFQKSPSTSTATGLISSVKPLKQLNRLQTIPLAGSNQ
;
A
#
# COMPACT_ATOMS: atom_id res chain seq x y z
N MET A 1 -12.40 -34.14 -54.95
CA MET A 1 -12.90 -33.17 -53.96
C MET A 1 -12.41 -33.60 -52.58
N LYS A 2 -11.45 -32.88 -51.98
CA LYS A 2 -10.99 -33.13 -50.61
C LYS A 2 -11.24 -31.85 -49.82
N ALA A 3 -12.26 -31.88 -48.96
CA ALA A 3 -12.61 -30.77 -48.09
C ALA A 3 -11.57 -30.66 -46.98
N PHE A 4 -10.92 -29.51 -46.87
CA PHE A 4 -10.09 -29.16 -45.72
C PHE A 4 -11.00 -28.60 -44.62
N LEU A 5 -11.19 -29.38 -43.56
CA LEU A 5 -11.89 -28.94 -42.36
C LEU A 5 -10.94 -28.05 -41.54
N SER A 6 -11.23 -26.76 -41.48
CA SER A 6 -10.41 -25.76 -40.75
C SER A 6 -10.73 -25.84 -39.26
N LEU A 7 -9.73 -26.20 -38.45
CA LEU A 7 -9.82 -26.22 -36.99
C LEU A 7 -9.53 -24.81 -36.44
N ALA A 8 -10.55 -24.10 -35.96
CA ALA A 8 -10.38 -22.80 -35.33
C ALA A 8 -9.78 -22.96 -33.92
N LEU A 9 -8.56 -22.49 -33.71
CA LEU A 9 -7.87 -22.48 -32.42
C LEU A 9 -8.40 -21.30 -31.58
N LEU A 10 -9.24 -21.57 -30.57
CA LEU A 10 -9.61 -20.56 -29.57
C LEU A 10 -8.41 -20.32 -28.64
N PHE A 11 -7.75 -19.17 -28.79
CA PHE A 11 -6.75 -18.71 -27.82
C PHE A 11 -7.47 -18.18 -26.56
N VAL A 12 -7.62 -19.05 -25.56
CA VAL A 12 -8.02 -18.63 -24.21
C VAL A 12 -6.86 -17.84 -23.62
N SER A 13 -6.99 -16.51 -23.61
CA SER A 13 -6.00 -15.64 -22.97
C SER A 13 -6.17 -15.75 -21.46
N THR A 14 -5.28 -16.50 -20.80
CA THR A 14 -5.23 -16.54 -19.35
C THR A 14 -4.49 -15.29 -18.85
N THR A 15 -5.22 -14.35 -18.27
CA THR A 15 -4.60 -13.29 -17.48
C THR A 15 -3.96 -13.91 -16.25
N VAL A 16 -2.63 -14.02 -16.27
CA VAL A 16 -1.86 -14.32 -15.06
C VAL A 16 -1.90 -13.08 -14.17
N CYS A 17 -2.51 -13.19 -13.00
CA CYS A 17 -2.39 -12.16 -11.98
C CYS A 17 -0.97 -12.25 -11.43
N THR A 18 -0.09 -11.35 -11.85
CA THR A 18 1.29 -11.33 -11.37
C THR A 18 1.29 -10.82 -9.94
N ALA A 19 1.46 -11.73 -8.99
CA ALA A 19 1.59 -11.41 -7.57
C ALA A 19 2.91 -10.67 -7.35
N SER A 20 2.91 -9.34 -7.29
CA SER A 20 4.12 -8.53 -7.13
C SER A 20 4.23 -7.94 -5.73
N LEU A 21 5.43 -7.48 -5.36
CA LEU A 21 5.62 -6.83 -4.06
C LEU A 21 4.76 -5.57 -3.91
N SER A 22 4.49 -4.86 -5.01
CA SER A 22 3.66 -3.65 -5.03
C SER A 22 2.20 -3.87 -4.63
N GLN A 23 1.68 -5.11 -4.71
CA GLN A 23 0.28 -5.37 -4.35
C GLN A 23 0.01 -5.14 -2.85
N PHE A 24 1.03 -5.31 -2.01
CA PHE A 24 0.93 -5.09 -0.58
C PHE A 24 0.96 -3.60 -0.21
N ALA A 25 1.48 -2.73 -1.08
CA ALA A 25 1.70 -1.33 -0.77
C ALA A 25 0.40 -0.59 -0.42
N GLY A 26 0.48 0.27 0.59
CA GLY A 26 -0.58 1.20 0.97
C GLY A 26 -1.03 1.08 2.42
N ASP A 27 -2.10 1.81 2.72
CA ASP A 27 -2.77 1.81 4.00
C ASP A 27 -3.89 0.78 4.02
N TRP A 28 -4.01 0.04 5.12
CA TRP A 28 -4.93 -1.08 5.29
C TRP A 28 -5.64 -0.95 6.63
N THR A 29 -6.96 -1.07 6.63
CA THR A 29 -7.79 -0.99 7.85
C THR A 29 -8.46 -2.34 8.10
N ASN A 30 -8.46 -2.80 9.35
CA ASN A 30 -9.12 -4.04 9.74
C ASN A 30 -10.62 -3.92 9.48
N VAL A 31 -11.21 -4.92 8.83
CA VAL A 31 -12.64 -4.94 8.53
C VAL A 31 -13.49 -5.11 9.79
N ASP A 32 -12.95 -5.74 10.83
CA ASP A 32 -13.59 -5.85 12.14
C ASP A 32 -13.33 -4.59 12.99
N THR A 33 -14.30 -3.68 12.98
CA THR A 33 -14.27 -2.45 13.79
C THR A 33 -14.27 -2.69 15.30
N ASN A 34 -14.64 -3.89 15.76
CA ASN A 34 -14.65 -4.26 17.18
C ASN A 34 -13.42 -5.08 17.59
N THR A 35 -12.41 -5.19 16.71
CA THR A 35 -11.21 -5.95 17.01
C THR A 35 -10.51 -5.44 18.27
N GLY A 36 -10.08 -6.36 19.13
CA GLY A 36 -9.18 -6.07 20.25
C GLY A 36 -7.69 -6.15 19.88
N GLY A 37 -7.39 -6.42 18.59
CA GLY A 37 -6.05 -6.68 18.09
C GLY A 37 -5.51 -5.57 17.18
N ILE A 38 -4.95 -5.95 16.05
CA ILE A 38 -4.37 -5.03 15.07
C ILE A 38 -5.49 -4.30 14.33
N THR A 39 -5.49 -2.97 14.37
CA THR A 39 -6.56 -2.14 13.78
C THR A 39 -6.21 -1.65 12.39
N SER A 40 -4.93 -1.37 12.11
CA SER A 40 -4.46 -0.91 10.81
C SER A 40 -3.02 -1.28 10.54
N LEU A 41 -2.66 -1.31 9.25
CA LEU A 41 -1.31 -1.52 8.76
C LEU A 41 -0.98 -0.46 7.69
N ASN A 42 0.24 0.03 7.67
CA ASN A 42 0.81 0.74 6.53
C ASN A 42 1.97 -0.08 5.99
N ILE A 43 1.93 -0.40 4.70
CA ILE A 43 2.96 -1.22 4.06
C ILE A 43 3.67 -0.37 3.02
N GLY A 44 4.94 -0.09 3.28
CA GLY A 44 5.83 0.66 2.40
C GLY A 44 6.68 -0.28 1.55
N ILE A 45 6.72 -0.05 0.24
CA ILE A 45 7.55 -0.78 -0.72
C ILE A 45 8.57 0.18 -1.34
N SER A 46 9.84 -0.21 -1.35
CA SER A 46 10.93 0.55 -1.99
C SER A 46 11.87 -0.41 -2.71
N GLY A 47 11.77 -0.46 -4.04
CA GLY A 47 12.49 -1.43 -4.85
C GLY A 47 12.10 -2.86 -4.46
N SER A 48 13.07 -3.66 -4.03
CA SER A 48 12.89 -5.03 -3.55
C SER A 48 12.68 -5.13 -2.03
N SER A 49 12.59 -4.00 -1.32
CA SER A 49 12.41 -3.96 0.13
C SER A 49 10.95 -3.65 0.51
N ALA A 50 10.47 -4.31 1.56
CA ALA A 50 9.18 -4.06 2.17
C ALA A 50 9.33 -3.68 3.64
N SER A 51 8.42 -2.84 4.13
CA SER A 51 8.29 -2.46 5.53
C SER A 51 6.83 -2.49 5.94
N VAL A 52 6.57 -2.81 7.20
CA VAL A 52 5.23 -2.85 7.77
C VAL A 52 5.23 -2.00 9.03
N HIS A 53 4.36 -1.01 9.06
CA HIS A 53 3.97 -0.28 10.24
C HIS A 53 2.61 -0.80 10.72
N ALA A 54 2.44 -0.97 12.03
CA ALA A 54 1.21 -1.53 12.59
C ALA A 54 0.67 -0.68 13.75
N TRP A 55 -0.66 -0.66 13.88
CA TRP A 55 -1.34 -0.10 15.04
C TRP A 55 -2.23 -1.16 15.68
N GLY A 56 -2.18 -1.21 17.01
CA GLY A 56 -3.01 -2.11 17.83
C GLY A 56 -4.06 -1.35 18.62
N LYS A 57 -5.19 -2.00 18.90
CA LYS A 57 -6.30 -1.43 19.64
C LYS A 57 -5.85 -0.99 21.05
N CYS A 58 -6.00 0.30 21.33
CA CYS A 58 -5.75 0.91 22.63
C CYS A 58 -6.80 2.00 22.92
N HIS A 59 -6.76 2.61 24.10
CA HIS A 59 -7.67 3.69 24.49
C HIS A 59 -6.87 4.87 25.07
N PRO A 60 -7.16 6.15 24.69
CA PRO A 60 -8.19 6.62 23.76
C PRO A 60 -7.88 6.42 22.28
N THR A 61 -6.61 6.28 21.94
CA THR A 61 -6.10 6.11 20.58
C THR A 61 -5.39 4.78 20.46
N ASP A 62 -5.32 4.26 19.24
CA ASP A 62 -4.57 3.04 18.96
C ASP A 62 -3.08 3.22 19.29
N CYS A 63 -2.46 2.15 19.78
CA CYS A 63 -1.04 2.12 20.08
C CYS A 63 -0.25 1.88 18.79
N ASP A 64 0.68 2.77 18.52
CA ASP A 64 1.67 2.62 17.45
C ASP A 64 2.70 1.55 17.84
N TRP A 65 2.87 0.52 17.00
CA TRP A 65 3.86 -0.55 17.19
C TRP A 65 5.19 -0.27 16.48
N GLY A 66 5.25 0.82 15.72
CA GLY A 66 6.39 1.24 14.90
C GLY A 66 6.40 0.59 13.52
N THR A 67 7.50 0.84 12.80
CA THR A 67 7.78 0.24 11.49
C THR A 67 8.89 -0.80 11.62
N VAL A 68 8.70 -1.97 11.01
CA VAL A 68 9.73 -3.01 10.88
C VAL A 68 9.94 -3.40 9.42
N SER A 69 11.13 -3.90 9.10
CA SER A 69 11.37 -4.54 7.80
C SER A 69 10.55 -5.82 7.66
N ALA A 70 10.11 -6.10 6.44
CA ALA A 70 9.37 -7.32 6.12
C ALA A 70 10.10 -8.16 5.07
N TYR A 71 10.08 -9.48 5.27
CA TYR A 71 10.58 -10.45 4.32
C TYR A 71 9.50 -10.81 3.31
N ALA A 72 9.82 -10.77 2.02
CA ALA A 72 8.92 -11.19 0.95
C ALA A 72 9.19 -12.64 0.54
N PHE A 73 8.13 -13.40 0.31
CA PHE A 73 8.18 -14.81 -0.07
C PHE A 73 7.54 -15.03 -1.43
N GLY A 74 8.26 -15.65 -2.36
CA GLY A 74 7.74 -16.11 -3.64
C GLY A 74 7.20 -17.55 -3.58
N PRO A 75 6.68 -18.09 -4.69
CA PRO A 75 6.19 -19.47 -4.77
C PRO A 75 7.27 -20.54 -4.61
N ASP A 76 8.50 -20.26 -5.01
CA ASP A 76 9.61 -21.22 -4.98
C ASP A 76 10.99 -20.54 -4.85
N VAL A 77 12.03 -21.36 -4.73
CA VAL A 77 13.43 -20.93 -4.50
C VAL A 77 14.05 -20.13 -5.65
N SER A 78 13.48 -20.22 -6.86
CA SER A 78 13.97 -19.52 -8.05
C SER A 78 13.22 -18.21 -8.34
N SER A 79 12.18 -17.94 -7.56
CA SER A 79 11.29 -16.80 -7.75
C SER A 79 11.98 -15.49 -7.38
N ASP A 80 11.66 -14.42 -8.10
CA ASP A 80 12.00 -13.05 -7.69
C ASP A 80 10.84 -12.44 -6.91
N PRO A 81 10.96 -12.23 -5.58
CA PRO A 81 9.88 -11.67 -4.78
C PRO A 81 9.44 -10.27 -5.23
N THR A 82 10.28 -9.51 -5.93
CA THR A 82 9.89 -8.19 -6.45
C THR A 82 8.69 -8.29 -7.38
N SER A 83 8.69 -9.31 -8.25
CA SER A 83 7.66 -9.56 -9.26
C SER A 83 6.73 -10.74 -8.95
N GLN A 84 7.06 -11.56 -7.96
CA GLN A 84 6.39 -12.82 -7.63
C GLN A 84 6.06 -13.01 -6.13
N ALA A 85 6.12 -11.96 -5.30
CA ALA A 85 5.77 -12.07 -3.88
C ALA A 85 4.32 -12.53 -3.66
N GLN A 86 4.15 -13.56 -2.84
CA GLN A 86 2.86 -14.12 -2.42
C GLN A 86 2.56 -13.89 -0.93
N ALA A 87 3.58 -13.61 -0.13
CA ALA A 87 3.41 -13.30 1.29
C ALA A 87 4.50 -12.34 1.78
N LEU A 88 4.18 -11.60 2.85
CA LEU A 88 5.14 -10.90 3.68
C LEU A 88 5.19 -11.51 5.08
N MET A 89 6.37 -11.49 5.70
CA MET A 89 6.55 -11.73 7.13
C MET A 89 7.18 -10.51 7.79
N ALA A 90 6.53 -9.99 8.83
CA ALA A 90 7.04 -8.91 9.66
C ALA A 90 7.04 -9.35 11.12
N VAL A 91 8.09 -8.99 11.88
CA VAL A 91 8.22 -9.37 13.29
C VAL A 91 8.39 -8.13 14.13
N PHE A 92 7.45 -7.91 15.05
CA PHE A 92 7.47 -6.81 16.01
C PHE A 92 7.98 -7.32 17.35
N ASP A 93 8.88 -6.55 17.96
CA ASP A 93 9.46 -6.86 19.26
C ASP A 93 9.17 -5.71 20.24
N ALA A 94 8.32 -5.98 21.23
CA ALA A 94 7.96 -5.02 22.27
C ALA A 94 8.84 -5.16 23.54
N GLY A 95 9.94 -5.91 23.45
CA GLY A 95 10.80 -6.31 24.57
C GLY A 95 10.22 -7.49 25.36
N PHE A 96 8.99 -7.37 25.85
CA PHE A 96 8.32 -8.41 26.65
C PHE A 96 7.60 -9.47 25.81
N SER A 97 7.30 -9.16 24.55
CA SER A 97 6.67 -10.08 23.59
C SER A 97 7.23 -9.88 22.19
N GLU A 98 7.08 -10.91 21.37
CA GLU A 98 7.36 -10.87 19.95
C GLU A 98 6.11 -11.30 19.19
N THR A 99 5.73 -10.52 18.18
CA THR A 99 4.54 -10.78 17.36
C THR A 99 4.95 -10.89 15.89
N ALA A 100 4.80 -12.09 15.33
CA ALA A 100 5.04 -12.36 13.92
C ALA A 100 3.74 -12.24 13.12
N LEU A 101 3.77 -11.42 12.07
CA LEU A 101 2.68 -11.28 11.11
C LEU A 101 3.03 -12.00 9.82
N PHE A 102 2.12 -12.83 9.32
CA PHE A 102 2.15 -13.39 7.97
C PHE A 102 1.00 -12.77 7.17
N ILE A 103 1.36 -11.96 6.19
CA ILE A 103 0.44 -11.12 5.41
C ILE A 103 0.32 -11.73 4.01
N LYS A 104 -0.89 -12.02 3.58
CA LYS A 104 -1.20 -12.53 2.23
C LYS A 104 -2.23 -11.65 1.53
N PRO A 105 -2.06 -11.37 0.23
CA PRO A 105 -3.05 -10.67 -0.55
C PRO A 105 -4.20 -11.61 -0.90
N GLN A 106 -5.43 -11.09 -0.88
CA GLN A 106 -6.65 -11.81 -1.24
C GLN A 106 -7.58 -10.86 -2.01
N GLY A 107 -7.34 -10.71 -3.32
CA GLY A 107 -8.01 -9.68 -4.13
C GLY A 107 -7.64 -8.29 -3.61
N ASP A 108 -8.65 -7.48 -3.28
CA ASP A 108 -8.49 -6.12 -2.74
C ASP A 108 -8.34 -6.08 -1.20
N GLN A 109 -8.09 -7.22 -0.58
CA GLN A 109 -7.94 -7.38 0.87
C GLN A 109 -6.59 -8.00 1.23
N LEU A 110 -6.20 -7.89 2.49
CA LEU A 110 -5.14 -8.70 3.09
C LEU A 110 -5.73 -9.66 4.11
N SER A 111 -5.30 -10.91 4.06
CA SER A 111 -5.43 -11.86 5.17
C SER A 111 -4.14 -11.82 5.98
N VAL A 112 -4.24 -11.63 7.29
CA VAL A 112 -3.09 -11.50 8.19
C VAL A 112 -3.22 -12.48 9.35
N GLN A 113 -2.27 -13.40 9.44
CA GLN A 113 -2.11 -14.26 10.61
C GLN A 113 -1.10 -13.64 11.56
N SER A 114 -1.48 -13.46 12.81
CA SER A 114 -0.62 -12.95 13.88
C SER A 114 -0.35 -14.05 14.90
N TYR A 115 0.92 -14.19 15.29
CA TYR A 115 1.36 -15.12 16.32
C TYR A 115 2.20 -14.36 17.34
N THR A 116 1.71 -14.30 18.58
CA THR A 116 2.39 -13.59 19.67
C THR A 116 2.97 -14.60 20.65
N ARG A 117 4.27 -14.45 20.95
CA ARG A 117 4.93 -15.13 22.06
C ARG A 117 5.37 -14.15 23.14
N PHE A 118 5.19 -14.53 24.40
CA PHE A 118 5.71 -13.78 25.54
C PHE A 118 7.12 -14.25 25.89
N LYS A 119 8.03 -13.30 26.11
CA LYS A 119 9.47 -13.52 26.39
C LYS A 119 9.85 -13.18 27.83
N ASP A 120 8.92 -12.63 28.59
CA ASP A 120 9.13 -12.01 29.91
C ASP A 120 8.87 -12.93 31.11
N ASN A 121 8.66 -14.23 30.88
CA ASN A 121 8.32 -15.21 31.91
C ASN A 121 7.07 -14.86 32.76
N SER A 122 6.16 -14.04 32.23
CA SER A 122 4.93 -13.62 32.92
C SER A 122 3.92 -14.74 33.16
N GLY A 123 4.12 -15.93 32.59
CA GLY A 123 3.16 -17.03 32.61
C GLY A 123 1.99 -16.86 31.64
N ARG A 124 1.96 -15.75 30.86
CA ARG A 124 0.96 -15.53 29.81
C ARG A 124 1.11 -16.56 28.69
N THR A 125 -0.01 -17.09 28.23
CA THR A 125 -0.04 -18.06 27.13
C THR A 125 0.16 -17.37 25.79
N ASN A 126 1.04 -17.92 24.95
CA ASN A 126 1.19 -17.50 23.56
C ASN A 126 -0.12 -17.70 22.80
N TYR A 127 -0.45 -16.79 21.91
CA TYR A 127 -1.73 -16.84 21.20
C TYR A 127 -1.58 -16.48 19.72
N ALA A 128 -2.60 -16.85 18.95
CA ALA A 128 -2.71 -16.52 17.54
C ALA A 128 -4.00 -15.72 17.28
N SER A 129 -4.00 -14.94 16.22
CA SER A 129 -5.17 -14.20 15.75
C SER A 129 -5.16 -14.13 14.23
N SER A 130 -6.35 -14.06 13.65
CA SER A 130 -6.54 -13.93 12.20
C SER A 130 -7.29 -12.63 11.93
N TYR A 131 -6.84 -11.88 10.94
CA TYR A 131 -7.46 -10.62 10.56
C TYR A 131 -7.67 -10.56 9.05
N VAL A 132 -8.66 -9.75 8.67
CA VAL A 132 -8.88 -9.36 7.29
C VAL A 132 -8.83 -7.84 7.24
N PHE A 133 -8.06 -7.30 6.29
CA PHE A 133 -7.93 -5.86 6.09
C PHE A 133 -8.42 -5.48 4.71
N GLN A 134 -9.08 -4.34 4.62
CA GLN A 134 -9.42 -3.69 3.36
C GLN A 134 -8.47 -2.52 3.11
N LYS A 135 -8.12 -2.30 1.85
CA LYS A 135 -7.31 -1.15 1.46
C LYS A 135 -8.06 0.13 1.83
N SER A 136 -7.42 0.99 2.61
CA SER A 136 -7.98 2.30 2.92
C SER A 136 -8.09 3.09 1.62
N PRO A 137 -9.16 3.88 1.43
CA PRO A 137 -9.23 4.78 0.29
C PRO A 137 -7.99 5.69 0.35
N SER A 138 -7.14 5.60 -0.67
CA SER A 138 -6.03 6.51 -0.82
C SER A 138 -6.65 7.90 -0.80
N THR A 139 -6.37 8.67 0.25
CA THR A 139 -6.82 10.04 0.33
C THR A 139 -5.99 10.79 -0.69
N SER A 140 -6.41 10.78 -1.95
CA SER A 140 -5.94 11.69 -2.97
C SER A 140 -6.43 13.07 -2.56
N THR A 141 -5.71 13.69 -1.62
CA THR A 141 -5.84 15.12 -1.35
C THR A 141 -5.15 15.85 -2.50
N ALA A 142 -5.81 15.81 -3.66
CA ALA A 142 -5.66 16.75 -4.74
C ALA A 142 -7.03 17.40 -4.98
N THR A 143 -7.59 18.05 -3.97
CA THR A 143 -8.74 18.94 -4.13
C THR A 143 -8.70 20.01 -3.04
N GLY A 144 -8.25 21.22 -3.42
CA GLY A 144 -8.80 22.44 -2.81
C GLY A 144 -7.95 23.26 -1.84
N LEU A 145 -6.70 23.62 -2.19
CA LEU A 145 -6.12 24.91 -1.75
C LEU A 145 -5.33 25.56 -2.89
N ILE A 146 -5.98 25.79 -4.04
CA ILE A 146 -5.69 27.00 -4.82
C ILE A 146 -6.57 28.11 -4.23
N SER A 147 -6.16 28.64 -3.07
CA SER A 147 -6.65 29.93 -2.63
C SER A 147 -6.14 30.98 -3.63
N SER A 148 -7.06 31.48 -4.45
CA SER A 148 -7.04 32.79 -5.08
C SER A 148 -5.64 33.35 -5.42
N VAL A 149 -5.01 32.85 -6.48
CA VAL A 149 -4.01 33.66 -7.15
C VAL A 149 -4.78 34.75 -7.89
N LYS A 150 -4.71 35.98 -7.35
CA LYS A 150 -5.21 37.20 -8.00
C LYS A 150 -4.73 37.18 -9.46
N PRO A 151 -5.61 37.28 -10.47
CA PRO A 151 -5.15 37.36 -11.85
C PRO A 151 -4.25 38.60 -11.97
N LEU A 152 -3.01 38.39 -12.43
CA LEU A 152 -2.14 39.48 -12.87
C LEU A 152 -2.93 40.22 -13.95
N LYS A 153 -3.33 41.46 -13.65
CA LYS A 153 -3.90 42.37 -14.65
C LYS A 153 -2.95 42.36 -15.85
N GLN A 154 -3.47 42.00 -17.03
CA GLN A 154 -2.75 42.22 -18.28
C GLN A 154 -2.27 43.67 -18.29
N LEU A 155 -0.95 43.86 -18.29
CA LEU A 155 -0.36 45.15 -18.60
C LEU A 155 -0.75 45.44 -20.05
N ASN A 156 -1.78 46.27 -20.22
CA ASN A 156 -2.13 46.84 -21.51
C ASN A 156 -0.92 47.62 -22.01
N ARG A 157 -0.20 46.99 -22.94
CA ARG A 157 0.75 47.63 -23.82
C ARG A 157 -0.04 48.57 -24.71
N LEU A 158 0.11 49.88 -24.52
CA LEU A 158 0.02 50.93 -25.55
C LEU A 158 0.15 52.30 -24.88
N GLN A 159 1.36 52.89 -24.96
CA GLN A 159 1.46 54.32 -25.21
C GLN A 159 2.43 54.49 -26.38
N THR A 160 1.84 54.77 -27.53
CA THR A 160 2.50 55.31 -28.72
C THR A 160 3.16 56.63 -28.36
N ILE A 161 4.48 56.71 -28.53
CA ILE A 161 5.23 57.97 -28.49
C ILE A 161 4.92 58.72 -29.80
N PRO A 162 4.37 59.95 -29.77
CA PRO A 162 4.26 60.73 -30.98
C PRO A 162 5.65 61.24 -31.41
N LEU A 163 5.99 60.98 -32.66
CA LEU A 163 7.05 61.68 -33.40
C LEU A 163 6.61 63.14 -33.59
N ALA A 164 7.22 64.06 -32.85
CA ALA A 164 7.21 65.48 -33.18
C ALA A 164 8.49 65.81 -33.96
N GLY A 165 8.33 66.00 -35.27
CA GLY A 165 9.32 66.68 -36.10
C GLY A 165 8.68 67.95 -36.69
N SER A 166 9.32 69.10 -36.47
CA SER A 166 9.78 70.03 -37.52
C SER A 166 10.08 71.43 -36.98
N ASN A 167 11.25 71.92 -37.39
CA ASN A 167 11.61 73.28 -37.83
C ASN A 167 11.06 74.50 -37.09
N GLN A 168 11.97 75.22 -36.41
CA GLN A 168 12.55 76.51 -36.83
C GLN A 168 13.99 76.58 -36.27
#